data_AF-A0A0S4KVS1-F1
#
_entry.id   AF-A0A0S4KVS1-F1
#
_cell.length_a   1.000
_cell.length_b   1.000
_cell.length_c   1.000
_cell.angle_alpha   90.00
_cell.angle_beta   90.00
_cell.angle_gamma   90.00
#
_symmetry.space_group_name_H-M   'P 1'
#
loop_
_entity.id
_entity.type
_entity.pdbx_description
1 polymer ?
#
loop_
_entity_poly.entity_id
_entity_poly.type
_entity_poly.pdbx_seq_one_letter_code
_entity_poly.pdbx_strand_id
1 'polypeptide(L)'
;MLSEKAPATCPRCRAERVVGAEECIHCGIIFAKYRPLPVKSPKAPAPRSRPTPRWIQTAREWLIESDQAADSPTFYGRTALFVSLLWWGWTLIAAPLETNEIGESFLHLINLVFHEAGHVLFAPFGRFMMILGGSLGQVLMPMICLIVLLVNTRDPFGASVALWWTGESVMDVAPYINDARAMDLILLGGVTGKETDGHDWNNILSMMGLLEWDHRLAQLTHLIGILLMLGSFLWGGMLLLRHYRRLST
;
A
#
# COMPACT_ATOMS: atom_id res chain seq x y z
N MET A 1 47.32 -43.77 -4.17
CA MET A 1 46.15 -44.48 -3.60
C MET A 1 46.31 -44.50 -2.10
N LEU A 2 45.53 -43.69 -1.38
CA LEU A 2 45.62 -43.58 0.08
C LEU A 2 45.04 -44.86 0.69
N SER A 3 45.88 -45.62 1.38
CA SER A 3 45.46 -46.78 2.18
C SER A 3 44.67 -46.26 3.39
N GLU A 4 43.34 -46.36 3.34
CA GLU A 4 42.50 -46.17 4.52
C GLU A 4 42.90 -47.22 5.55
N LYS A 5 43.53 -46.78 6.65
CA LYS A 5 43.85 -47.64 7.79
C LYS A 5 42.55 -48.28 8.28
N ALA A 6 42.46 -49.60 8.19
CA ALA A 6 41.33 -50.34 8.73
C ALA A 6 41.17 -50.01 10.23
N PRO A 7 39.95 -49.74 10.71
CA PRO A 7 39.72 -49.35 12.10
C PRO A 7 40.15 -50.48 13.06
N ALA A 8 40.85 -50.11 14.14
CA ALA A 8 41.39 -51.04 15.13
C ALA A 8 40.33 -51.84 15.92
N THR A 9 39.06 -51.45 15.83
CA THR A 9 37.95 -52.06 16.56
C THR A 9 36.83 -52.57 15.63
N CYS A 10 36.11 -53.59 16.08
CA CYS A 10 34.92 -54.10 15.39
C CYS A 10 33.79 -53.04 15.40
N PRO A 11 33.14 -52.73 14.27
CA PRO A 11 32.13 -51.68 14.21
C PRO A 11 30.79 -52.11 14.83
N ARG A 12 30.61 -53.42 15.08
CA ARG A 12 29.40 -53.97 15.69
C ARG A 12 29.52 -54.14 17.20
N CYS A 13 30.57 -54.82 17.67
CA CYS A 13 30.74 -55.13 19.11
C CYS A 13 31.86 -54.34 19.80
N ARG A 14 32.61 -53.51 19.08
CA ARG A 14 33.73 -52.68 19.59
C ARG A 14 34.93 -53.45 20.14
N ALA A 15 34.98 -54.77 20.03
CA ALA A 15 36.15 -55.55 20.40
C ALA A 15 37.37 -55.18 19.53
N GLU A 16 38.56 -55.33 20.11
CA GLU A 16 39.84 -55.08 19.43
C GLU A 16 40.05 -56.11 18.31
N ARG A 17 40.51 -55.65 17.14
CA ARG A 17 40.71 -56.52 15.98
C ARG A 17 42.12 -57.11 16.01
N VAL A 18 42.20 -58.41 15.73
CA VAL A 18 43.47 -59.06 15.39
C VAL A 18 43.89 -58.62 13.98
N VAL A 19 45.15 -58.21 13.82
CA VAL A 19 45.70 -57.75 12.55
C VAL A 19 45.60 -58.86 11.51
N GLY A 20 44.89 -58.60 10.40
CA GLY A 20 44.71 -59.56 9.30
C GLY A 20 43.48 -60.47 9.40
N ALA A 21 42.67 -60.38 10.46
CA ALA A 21 41.46 -61.18 10.57
C ALA A 21 40.33 -60.66 9.65
N GLU A 22 39.74 -61.54 8.84
CA GLU A 22 38.61 -61.22 7.96
C GLU A 22 37.25 -61.20 8.69
N GLU A 23 37.19 -61.87 9.84
CA GLU A 23 36.00 -62.02 10.67
C GLU A 23 36.29 -61.68 12.14
N CYS A 24 35.34 -61.07 12.83
CA CYS A 24 35.45 -60.79 14.25
C CYS A 24 35.15 -62.03 15.11
N ILE A 25 36.13 -62.51 15.88
CA ILE A 25 35.99 -63.66 16.80
C ILE A 25 34.90 -63.50 17.86
N HIS A 26 34.51 -62.27 18.21
CA HIS A 26 33.54 -62.00 19.27
C HIS A 26 32.09 -61.96 18.78
N CYS A 27 31.84 -61.54 17.54
CA CYS A 27 30.48 -61.32 17.04
C CYS A 27 30.22 -61.87 15.63
N GLY A 28 31.19 -62.57 15.04
CA GLY A 28 31.09 -63.24 13.75
C GLY A 28 30.84 -62.30 12.56
N ILE A 29 31.23 -61.02 12.66
CA ILE A 29 31.03 -60.10 11.54
C ILE A 29 32.19 -60.21 10.56
N ILE A 30 31.87 -60.44 9.29
CA ILE A 30 32.84 -60.44 8.20
C ILE A 30 33.07 -58.99 7.75
N PHE A 31 34.26 -58.46 7.94
CA PHE A 31 34.54 -57.03 7.74
C PHE A 31 34.35 -56.60 6.28
N ALA A 32 34.72 -57.46 5.32
CA ALA A 32 34.53 -57.19 3.89
C ALA A 32 33.06 -57.03 3.47
N LYS A 33 32.12 -57.58 4.27
CA LYS A 33 30.68 -57.53 3.98
C LYS A 33 29.93 -56.48 4.82
N TYR A 34 30.62 -55.80 5.75
CA TYR A 34 29.98 -54.81 6.60
C TYR A 34 29.70 -53.52 5.81
N ARG A 35 28.42 -53.15 5.71
CA ARG A 35 27.98 -51.86 5.18
C ARG A 35 27.28 -51.08 6.31
N PRO A 36 27.83 -49.97 6.80
CA PRO A 36 27.14 -49.17 7.80
C PRO A 36 25.83 -48.62 7.19
N LEU A 37 24.72 -48.81 7.89
CA LEU A 37 23.46 -48.17 7.52
C LEU A 37 23.61 -46.66 7.73
N PRO A 38 23.17 -45.82 6.77
CA PRO A 38 23.21 -44.37 6.95
C PRO A 38 22.33 -44.00 8.15
N VAL A 39 22.96 -43.42 9.17
CA VAL A 39 22.25 -42.85 10.32
C VAL A 39 21.45 -41.66 9.80
N LYS A 40 20.13 -41.82 9.65
CA LYS A 40 19.22 -40.70 9.37
C LYS A 40 19.28 -39.77 10.58
N SER A 41 20.07 -38.70 10.47
CA SER A 41 20.01 -37.58 11.41
C SER A 41 18.56 -37.08 11.43
N PRO A 42 17.90 -36.98 12.60
CA PRO A 42 16.58 -36.38 12.68
C PRO A 42 16.70 -34.94 12.19
N LYS A 43 16.20 -34.65 10.99
CA LYS A 43 16.07 -33.28 10.49
C LYS A 43 15.16 -32.57 11.48
N ALA A 44 15.68 -31.56 12.19
CA ALA A 44 14.87 -30.76 13.11
C ALA A 44 13.58 -30.34 12.38
N PRO A 45 12.39 -30.52 12.97
CA PRO A 45 11.15 -30.13 12.31
C PRO A 45 11.25 -28.64 11.98
N ALA A 46 11.14 -28.32 10.69
CA ALA A 46 11.08 -26.95 10.24
C ALA A 46 9.99 -26.20 11.03
N PRO A 47 10.22 -24.95 11.45
CA PRO A 47 9.21 -24.20 12.19
C PRO A 47 7.91 -24.18 11.38
N ARG A 48 6.83 -24.66 11.99
CA ARG A 48 5.50 -24.66 11.38
C ARG A 48 5.05 -23.21 11.21
N SER A 49 5.35 -22.60 10.07
CA SER A 49 4.77 -21.32 9.67
C SER A 49 3.26 -21.52 9.51
N ARG A 50 2.45 -20.77 10.27
CA ARG A 50 1.00 -20.77 10.08
C ARG A 50 0.70 -20.37 8.63
N PRO A 51 -0.17 -21.10 7.90
CA PRO A 51 -0.54 -20.70 6.55
C PRO A 51 -1.21 -19.33 6.60
N THR A 52 -0.65 -18.35 5.90
CA THR A 52 -1.25 -17.02 5.76
C THR A 52 -2.62 -17.16 5.07
N PRO A 53 -3.66 -16.46 5.53
CA PRO A 53 -4.96 -16.42 4.86
C PRO A 53 -4.82 -16.06 3.37
N ARG A 54 -5.57 -16.74 2.50
CA ARG A 54 -5.48 -16.58 1.04
C ARG A 54 -5.65 -15.13 0.57
N TRP A 55 -6.55 -14.37 1.19
CA TRP A 55 -6.78 -12.97 0.85
C TRP A 55 -5.58 -12.06 1.16
N ILE A 56 -4.80 -12.36 2.23
CA ILE A 56 -3.57 -11.62 2.55
C ILE A 56 -2.51 -11.89 1.49
N GLN A 57 -2.40 -13.13 1.01
CA GLN A 57 -1.47 -13.49 -0.06
C GLN A 57 -1.82 -12.76 -1.35
N THR A 58 -3.09 -12.82 -1.79
CA THR A 58 -3.54 -12.11 -2.99
C THR A 58 -3.40 -10.60 -2.88
N ALA A 59 -3.71 -10.00 -1.72
CA ALA A 59 -3.50 -8.57 -1.49
C ALA A 59 -2.03 -8.18 -1.58
N ARG A 60 -1.13 -8.98 -0.99
CA ARG A 60 0.32 -8.74 -1.04
C ARG A 60 0.86 -8.88 -2.47
N GLU A 61 0.40 -9.89 -3.20
CA GLU A 61 0.74 -10.09 -4.61
C GLU A 61 0.40 -8.85 -5.43
N TRP A 62 -0.82 -8.32 -5.26
CA TRP A 62 -1.30 -7.18 -6.02
C TRP A 62 -0.65 -5.86 -5.59
N LEU A 63 -0.62 -5.59 -4.28
CA LEU A 63 -0.15 -4.30 -3.74
C LEU A 63 1.36 -4.15 -3.74
N ILE A 64 2.13 -5.24 -3.81
CA ILE A 64 3.59 -5.15 -3.63
C ILE A 64 4.36 -6.01 -4.62
N GLU A 65 3.96 -7.25 -4.88
CA GLU A 65 4.78 -8.19 -5.66
C GLU A 65 4.57 -8.05 -7.17
N SER A 66 3.51 -7.38 -7.61
CA SER A 66 3.28 -7.05 -9.01
C SER A 66 4.27 -6.01 -9.56
N ASP A 67 4.95 -5.26 -8.68
CA ASP A 67 6.01 -4.33 -9.09
C ASP A 67 7.32 -5.06 -9.45
N GLN A 68 7.54 -5.22 -10.74
CA GLN A 68 8.70 -5.90 -11.33
C GLN A 68 9.81 -4.95 -11.80
N ALA A 69 9.68 -3.63 -11.58
CA ALA A 69 10.69 -2.67 -12.01
C ALA A 69 12.03 -2.92 -11.28
N ALA A 70 13.10 -2.98 -12.08
CA ALA A 70 14.46 -3.25 -11.62
C ALA A 70 15.53 -2.39 -12.32
N ASP A 71 15.15 -1.50 -13.23
CA ASP A 71 16.07 -0.63 -13.95
C ASP A 71 16.35 0.68 -13.20
N SER A 72 17.59 1.16 -13.30
CA SER A 72 18.02 2.38 -12.60
C SER A 72 17.27 3.65 -13.04
N PRO A 73 16.99 3.89 -14.34
CA PRO A 73 16.25 5.08 -14.77
C PRO A 73 14.86 5.18 -14.12
N THR A 74 14.09 4.09 -14.10
CA THR A 74 12.78 4.05 -13.46
C THR A 74 12.90 4.30 -11.95
N PHE A 75 13.93 3.76 -11.30
CA PHE A 75 14.16 4.02 -9.88
C PHE A 75 14.37 5.50 -9.58
N TYR A 76 15.24 6.18 -10.33
CA TYR A 76 15.49 7.61 -10.13
C TYR A 76 14.25 8.46 -10.43
N GLY A 77 13.51 8.15 -11.51
CA GLY A 77 12.26 8.83 -11.83
C GLY A 77 11.20 8.68 -10.73
N ARG A 78 10.99 7.47 -10.23
CA ARG A 78 10.06 7.20 -9.11
C ARG A 78 10.52 7.88 -7.83
N THR A 79 11.82 7.90 -7.55
CA THR A 79 12.37 8.56 -6.35
C THR A 79 12.17 10.08 -6.42
N ALA A 80 12.46 10.70 -7.57
CA ALA A 80 12.23 12.12 -7.78
C ALA A 80 10.75 12.47 -7.60
N LEU A 81 9.84 11.71 -8.24
CA LEU A 81 8.40 11.90 -8.10
C LEU A 81 7.96 11.74 -6.64
N PHE A 82 8.42 10.69 -5.95
CA PHE A 82 8.07 10.44 -4.56
C PHE A 82 8.52 11.57 -3.63
N VAL A 83 9.75 12.08 -3.79
CA VAL A 83 10.25 13.19 -2.97
C VAL A 83 9.43 14.46 -3.23
N SER A 84 9.09 14.75 -4.48
CA SER A 84 8.22 15.89 -4.83
C SER A 84 6.84 15.77 -4.19
N LEU A 85 6.21 14.59 -4.25
CA LEU A 85 4.90 14.34 -3.64
C LEU A 85 4.95 14.32 -2.10
N LEU A 86 6.06 13.85 -1.53
CA LEU A 86 6.27 13.88 -0.08
C LEU A 86 6.38 15.32 0.41
N TRP A 87 7.17 16.14 -0.28
CA TRP A 87 7.29 17.56 0.04
C TRP A 87 5.95 18.28 -0.10
N TRP A 88 5.27 18.15 -1.26
CA TRP A 88 4.00 18.81 -1.51
C TRP A 88 2.88 18.29 -0.59
N GLY A 89 2.78 16.99 -0.38
CA GLY A 89 1.79 16.44 0.55
C GLY A 89 2.05 16.85 1.99
N TRP A 90 3.31 17.02 2.40
CA TRP A 90 3.62 17.56 3.72
C TRP A 90 3.18 19.01 3.87
N THR A 91 3.35 19.86 2.84
CA THR A 91 2.84 21.23 2.89
C THR A 91 1.31 21.25 3.02
N LEU A 92 0.61 20.35 2.33
CA LEU A 92 -0.84 20.22 2.43
C LEU A 92 -1.31 19.72 3.81
N ILE A 93 -0.59 18.76 4.41
CA ILE A 93 -0.88 18.26 5.77
C ILE A 93 -0.65 19.32 6.84
N ALA A 94 0.35 20.20 6.64
CA ALA A 94 0.68 21.26 7.56
C ALA A 94 -0.22 22.51 7.40
N ALA A 95 -0.94 22.63 6.28
CA ALA A 95 -1.85 23.73 6.01
C ALA A 95 -3.07 23.67 6.96
N PRO A 96 -3.37 24.75 7.70
CA PRO A 96 -4.57 24.82 8.51
C PRO A 96 -5.83 24.68 7.66
N LEU A 97 -6.84 23.98 8.18
CA LEU A 97 -8.12 23.81 7.48
C LEU A 97 -8.81 25.15 7.19
N GLU A 98 -8.60 26.13 8.06
CA GLU A 98 -9.26 27.43 8.04
C GLU A 98 -8.74 28.37 6.95
N THR A 99 -7.52 28.15 6.43
CA THR A 99 -6.91 29.06 5.45
C THR A 99 -7.29 28.76 4.01
N ASN A 100 -7.97 27.63 3.76
CA ASN A 100 -8.33 27.15 2.42
C ASN A 100 -7.14 27.08 1.43
N GLU A 101 -5.91 26.93 1.92
CA GLU A 101 -4.71 26.85 1.07
C GLU A 101 -4.76 25.68 0.07
N ILE A 102 -5.47 24.60 0.43
CA ILE A 102 -5.67 23.44 -0.44
C ILE A 102 -6.59 23.81 -1.62
N GLY A 103 -7.67 24.55 -1.36
CA GLY A 103 -8.58 25.05 -2.40
C GLY A 103 -7.97 26.12 -3.30
N GLU A 104 -6.89 26.78 -2.87
CA GLU A 104 -6.10 27.68 -3.72
C GLU A 104 -5.00 26.96 -4.51
N SER A 105 -4.83 25.65 -4.29
CA SER A 105 -3.78 24.88 -4.95
C SER A 105 -4.09 24.65 -6.43
N PHE A 106 -3.02 24.43 -7.21
CA PHE A 106 -3.15 24.05 -8.62
C PHE A 106 -3.99 22.76 -8.82
N LEU A 107 -3.93 21.84 -7.86
CA LEU A 107 -4.62 20.56 -7.97
C LEU A 107 -6.13 20.70 -7.74
N HIS A 108 -6.57 21.69 -6.95
CA HIS A 108 -7.98 22.06 -6.81
C HIS A 108 -8.62 22.34 -8.18
N LEU A 109 -7.95 23.08 -9.07
CA LEU A 109 -8.47 23.37 -10.42
C LEU A 109 -8.71 22.10 -11.25
N ILE A 110 -7.86 21.08 -11.07
CA ILE A 110 -8.02 19.78 -11.74
C ILE A 110 -9.19 19.01 -11.11
N ASN A 111 -9.24 18.96 -9.78
CA ASN A 111 -10.32 18.33 -9.02
C ASN A 111 -11.69 18.90 -9.41
N LEU A 112 -11.73 20.21 -9.62
CA LEU A 112 -12.95 20.96 -9.93
C LEU A 112 -13.59 20.54 -11.26
N VAL A 113 -12.80 20.17 -12.27
CA VAL A 113 -13.34 19.61 -13.52
C VAL A 113 -14.14 18.33 -13.24
N PHE A 114 -13.64 17.48 -12.33
CA PHE A 114 -14.32 16.26 -11.93
C PHE A 114 -15.48 16.52 -10.98
N HIS A 115 -15.42 17.60 -10.19
CA HIS A 115 -16.54 18.09 -9.39
C HIS A 115 -17.72 18.46 -10.30
N GLU A 116 -17.50 19.35 -11.27
CA GLU A 116 -18.57 19.76 -12.19
C GLU A 116 -19.13 18.58 -13.01
N ALA A 117 -18.25 17.70 -13.50
CA ALA A 117 -18.66 16.48 -14.18
C ALA A 117 -19.50 15.57 -13.27
N GLY A 118 -19.15 15.51 -11.98
CA GLY A 118 -19.85 14.78 -10.94
C GLY A 118 -21.32 15.20 -10.82
N HIS A 119 -21.60 16.50 -10.81
CA HIS A 119 -22.99 16.97 -10.81
C HIS A 119 -23.81 16.42 -11.98
N VAL A 120 -23.24 16.46 -13.19
CA VAL A 120 -23.90 15.97 -14.41
C VAL A 120 -24.09 14.45 -14.36
N LEU A 121 -23.05 13.71 -13.98
CA LEU A 121 -23.08 12.24 -13.93
C LEU A 121 -24.09 11.72 -12.89
N PHE A 122 -24.25 12.42 -11.77
CA PHE A 122 -25.15 12.00 -10.70
C PHE A 122 -26.54 12.64 -10.77
N ALA A 123 -26.79 13.57 -11.70
CA ALA A 123 -28.10 14.19 -11.91
C ALA A 123 -29.27 13.19 -12.06
N PRO A 124 -29.13 12.04 -12.76
CA PRO A 124 -30.21 11.06 -12.90
C PRO A 124 -30.68 10.43 -11.57
N PHE A 125 -29.88 10.53 -10.49
CA PHE A 125 -30.20 9.94 -9.19
C PHE A 125 -30.91 10.93 -8.24
N GLY A 126 -31.37 12.07 -8.75
CA GLY A 126 -32.15 13.07 -8.01
C GLY A 126 -31.29 14.18 -7.40
N ARG A 127 -31.95 15.22 -6.87
CA ARG A 127 -31.30 16.48 -6.46
C ARG A 127 -30.19 16.29 -5.42
N PHE A 128 -30.41 15.48 -4.40
CA PHE A 128 -29.39 15.22 -3.38
C PHE A 128 -28.13 14.60 -4.00
N MET A 129 -28.29 13.56 -4.82
CA MET A 129 -27.17 12.89 -5.47
C MET A 129 -26.50 13.77 -6.53
N MET A 130 -27.25 14.61 -7.23
CA MET A 130 -26.68 15.61 -8.14
C MET A 130 -25.71 16.53 -7.40
N ILE A 131 -26.14 17.12 -6.28
CA ILE A 131 -25.32 18.07 -5.49
C ILE A 131 -24.13 17.34 -4.85
N LEU A 132 -24.37 16.22 -4.18
CA LEU A 132 -23.31 15.36 -3.62
C LEU A 132 -22.35 14.84 -4.70
N GLY A 133 -22.88 14.69 -5.92
CA GLY A 133 -22.18 14.22 -7.11
C GLY A 133 -20.91 15.00 -7.39
N GLY A 134 -20.88 16.30 -7.06
CA GLY A 134 -19.68 17.12 -7.21
C GLY A 134 -18.50 16.55 -6.44
N SER A 135 -18.56 16.59 -5.10
CA SER A 135 -17.48 16.07 -4.26
C SER A 135 -17.25 14.56 -4.47
N LEU A 136 -18.29 13.78 -4.81
CA LEU A 136 -18.11 12.38 -5.20
C LEU A 136 -17.28 12.23 -6.47
N GLY A 137 -17.56 12.99 -7.53
CA GLY A 137 -16.82 12.92 -8.80
C GLY A 137 -15.35 13.27 -8.61
N GLN A 138 -15.10 14.35 -7.86
CA GLN A 138 -13.76 14.79 -7.46
C GLN A 138 -12.95 13.69 -6.74
N VAL A 139 -13.55 12.92 -5.83
CA VAL A 139 -12.84 11.85 -5.09
C VAL A 139 -12.84 10.52 -5.86
N LEU A 140 -13.89 10.22 -6.62
CA LEU A 140 -14.00 8.97 -7.39
C LEU A 140 -12.95 8.89 -8.49
N MET A 141 -12.64 10.00 -9.16
CA MET A 141 -11.68 9.99 -10.27
C MET A 141 -10.29 9.47 -9.86
N PRO A 142 -9.62 10.01 -8.82
CA PRO A 142 -8.34 9.46 -8.39
C PRO A 142 -8.44 8.03 -7.84
N MET A 143 -9.57 7.65 -7.23
CA MET A 143 -9.80 6.26 -6.83
C MET A 143 -9.92 5.31 -8.03
N ILE A 144 -10.55 5.75 -9.13
CA ILE A 144 -10.61 4.99 -10.38
C ILE A 144 -9.19 4.83 -10.94
N CYS A 145 -8.39 5.91 -10.97
CA CYS A 145 -6.98 5.84 -11.37
C CYS A 145 -6.20 4.83 -10.53
N LEU A 146 -6.37 4.85 -9.21
CA LEU A 146 -5.76 3.89 -8.28
C LEU A 146 -6.12 2.45 -8.66
N ILE A 147 -7.41 2.17 -8.83
CA ILE A 147 -7.90 0.83 -9.17
C ILE A 147 -7.36 0.39 -10.54
N VAL A 148 -7.42 1.24 -11.56
CA VAL A 148 -6.95 0.91 -12.91
C VAL A 148 -5.44 0.63 -12.91
N LEU A 149 -4.65 1.47 -12.24
CA LEU A 149 -3.20 1.27 -12.14
C LEU A 149 -2.84 -0.02 -11.41
N LEU A 150 -3.57 -0.34 -10.34
CA LEU A 150 -3.33 -1.55 -9.56
C LEU A 150 -3.77 -2.83 -10.29
N VAL A 151 -4.98 -2.83 -10.87
CA VAL A 151 -5.62 -4.04 -11.42
C VAL A 151 -5.22 -4.30 -12.87
N ASN A 152 -5.27 -3.26 -13.70
CA ASN A 152 -5.11 -3.39 -15.15
C ASN A 152 -3.64 -3.22 -15.54
N THR A 153 -2.98 -2.19 -15.02
CA THR A 153 -1.59 -1.87 -15.37
C THR A 153 -0.57 -2.64 -14.53
N ARG A 154 -0.99 -3.18 -13.37
CA ARG A 154 -0.10 -3.83 -12.40
C ARG A 154 1.06 -2.92 -11.98
N ASP A 155 0.76 -1.64 -11.75
CA ASP A 155 1.70 -0.64 -11.27
C ASP A 155 1.32 -0.16 -9.85
N PRO A 156 1.79 -0.87 -8.80
CA PRO A 156 1.58 -0.45 -7.42
C PRO A 156 2.14 0.91 -7.07
N PHE A 157 3.24 1.32 -7.72
CA PHE A 157 3.84 2.62 -7.44
C PHE A 157 2.94 3.73 -7.97
N GLY A 158 2.48 3.64 -9.22
CA GLY A 158 1.46 4.53 -9.76
C GLY A 158 0.17 4.53 -8.93
N ALA A 159 -0.28 3.36 -8.47
CA ALA A 159 -1.45 3.26 -7.59
C ALA A 159 -1.23 4.01 -6.25
N SER A 160 -0.02 3.97 -5.68
CA SER A 160 0.30 4.77 -4.49
C SER A 160 0.25 6.28 -4.77
N VAL A 161 0.66 6.72 -5.96
CA VAL A 161 0.53 8.12 -6.40
C VAL A 161 -0.95 8.51 -6.56
N ALA A 162 -1.79 7.64 -7.11
CA ALA A 162 -3.22 7.89 -7.19
C ALA A 162 -3.91 7.90 -5.81
N LEU A 163 -3.41 7.12 -4.84
CA LEU A 163 -3.84 7.20 -3.45
C LEU A 163 -3.45 8.54 -2.81
N TRP A 164 -2.28 9.09 -3.14
CA TRP A 164 -1.89 10.44 -2.72
C TRP A 164 -2.88 11.49 -3.23
N TRP A 165 -3.24 11.42 -4.52
CA TRP A 165 -4.22 12.32 -5.12
C TRP A 165 -5.61 12.13 -4.52
N THR A 166 -6.00 10.90 -4.16
CA THR A 166 -7.26 10.66 -3.43
C THR A 166 -7.23 11.33 -2.05
N GLY A 167 -6.11 11.22 -1.33
CA GLY A 167 -5.93 11.90 -0.05
C GLY A 167 -6.04 13.41 -0.18
N GLU A 168 -5.36 14.00 -1.16
CA GLU A 168 -5.43 15.43 -1.45
C GLU A 168 -6.86 15.86 -1.80
N SER A 169 -7.53 15.15 -2.72
CA SER A 169 -8.89 15.45 -3.16
C SER A 169 -9.89 15.39 -2.01
N VAL A 170 -9.71 14.47 -1.05
CA VAL A 170 -10.51 14.43 0.18
C VAL A 170 -10.20 15.62 1.10
N MET A 171 -8.93 16.00 1.26
CA MET A 171 -8.55 17.18 2.06
C MET A 171 -9.09 18.48 1.45
N ASP A 172 -9.13 18.57 0.12
CA ASP A 172 -9.64 19.71 -0.65
C ASP A 172 -11.16 19.92 -0.48
N VAL A 173 -11.91 18.84 -0.27
CA VAL A 173 -13.34 18.92 0.08
C VAL A 173 -13.56 19.49 1.49
N ALA A 174 -12.60 19.34 2.40
CA ALA A 174 -12.82 19.67 3.81
C ALA A 174 -13.07 21.16 4.09
N PRO A 175 -12.30 22.13 3.54
CA PRO A 175 -12.64 23.56 3.65
C PRO A 175 -14.04 23.88 3.13
N TYR A 176 -14.46 23.23 2.03
CA TYR A 176 -15.79 23.44 1.45
C TYR A 176 -16.91 22.92 2.35
N ILE A 177 -16.69 21.81 3.06
CA ILE A 177 -17.60 21.38 4.15
C ILE A 177 -17.57 22.39 5.29
N ASN A 178 -16.38 22.86 5.68
CA ASN A 178 -16.18 23.76 6.82
C ASN A 178 -16.88 25.11 6.63
N ASP A 179 -16.98 25.55 5.38
CA ASP A 179 -17.65 26.78 4.97
C ASP A 179 -19.17 26.62 4.84
N ALA A 180 -19.75 25.43 5.03
CA ALA A 180 -21.16 25.18 4.70
C ALA A 180 -22.15 26.15 5.36
N ARG A 181 -21.91 26.63 6.59
CA ARG A 181 -22.76 27.68 7.21
C ARG A 181 -22.33 29.10 6.86
N ALA A 182 -21.03 29.33 6.72
CA ALA A 182 -20.51 30.67 6.48
C ALA A 182 -20.75 31.09 5.02
N MET A 183 -20.51 30.20 4.07
CA MET A 183 -20.68 30.35 2.63
C MET A 183 -19.84 31.51 2.07
N ASP A 184 -18.64 31.70 2.62
CA ASP A 184 -17.72 32.77 2.30
C ASP A 184 -16.73 32.42 1.18
N LEU A 185 -16.58 31.13 0.83
CA LEU A 185 -15.68 30.71 -0.24
C LEU A 185 -16.18 31.20 -1.61
N ILE A 186 -15.23 31.68 -2.43
CA ILE A 186 -15.49 32.02 -3.83
C ILE A 186 -15.65 30.73 -4.63
N LEU A 187 -16.81 30.57 -5.26
CA LEU A 187 -17.14 29.44 -6.12
C LEU A 187 -16.59 29.66 -7.54
N LEU A 188 -16.65 28.61 -8.38
CA LEU A 188 -16.19 28.61 -9.78
C LEU A 188 -16.76 29.76 -10.63
N GLY A 189 -17.96 30.22 -10.31
CA GLY A 189 -18.63 31.35 -10.95
C GLY A 189 -18.12 32.75 -10.55
N GLY A 190 -17.13 32.84 -9.66
CA GLY A 190 -16.62 34.11 -9.13
C GLY A 190 -17.55 34.77 -8.10
N VAL A 191 -18.50 34.02 -7.57
CA VAL A 191 -19.48 34.45 -6.56
C VAL A 191 -19.37 33.56 -5.33
N THR A 192 -19.77 34.07 -4.18
CA THR A 192 -19.83 33.31 -2.92
C THR A 192 -21.13 32.51 -2.80
N GLY A 193 -21.16 31.53 -1.91
CA GLY A 193 -22.40 30.80 -1.59
C GLY A 193 -23.48 31.67 -0.93
N LYS A 194 -23.17 32.88 -0.45
CA LYS A 194 -24.17 33.86 -0.01
C LYS A 194 -24.93 34.51 -1.16
N GLU A 195 -24.33 34.54 -2.34
CA GLU A 195 -24.86 35.21 -3.53
C GLU A 195 -25.63 34.25 -4.45
N THR A 196 -25.61 32.95 -4.15
CA THR A 196 -26.29 31.91 -4.93
C THR A 196 -26.70 30.73 -4.05
N ASP A 197 -27.78 30.04 -4.42
CA ASP A 197 -28.16 28.76 -3.80
C ASP A 197 -27.22 27.60 -4.20
N GLY A 198 -26.08 27.91 -4.83
CA GLY A 198 -25.12 26.96 -5.42
C GLY A 198 -24.10 26.36 -4.45
N HIS A 199 -24.15 26.66 -3.16
CA HIS A 199 -23.20 26.06 -2.21
C HIS A 199 -23.61 24.63 -1.87
N ASP A 200 -22.88 23.65 -2.38
CA ASP A 200 -23.24 22.23 -2.31
C ASP A 200 -23.35 21.73 -0.87
N TRP A 201 -22.34 21.98 -0.05
CA TRP A 201 -22.31 21.46 1.32
C TRP A 201 -23.30 22.13 2.27
N ASN A 202 -23.64 23.41 2.05
CA ASN A 202 -24.78 24.02 2.72
C ASN A 202 -26.07 23.26 2.40
N ASN A 203 -26.33 23.01 1.11
CA ASN A 203 -27.52 22.30 0.65
C ASN A 203 -27.57 20.85 1.17
N ILE A 204 -26.47 20.10 1.07
CA ILE A 204 -26.37 18.70 1.52
C ILE A 204 -26.67 18.62 3.03
N LEU A 205 -25.97 19.41 3.84
CA LEU A 205 -26.13 19.35 5.29
C LEU A 205 -27.51 19.87 5.74
N SER A 206 -28.06 20.86 5.03
CA SER A 206 -29.44 21.34 5.28
C SER A 206 -30.47 20.24 4.99
N MET A 207 -30.35 19.54 3.85
CA MET A 207 -31.25 18.43 3.50
C MET A 207 -31.18 17.27 4.50
N MET A 208 -30.02 17.07 5.13
CA MET A 208 -29.80 16.02 6.13
C MET A 208 -30.17 16.47 7.57
N GLY A 209 -30.44 17.76 7.80
CA GLY A 209 -30.61 18.31 9.14
C GLY A 209 -29.32 18.30 9.97
N LEU A 210 -28.16 18.34 9.32
CA LEU A 210 -26.82 18.23 9.93
C LEU A 210 -25.99 19.51 9.76
N LEU A 211 -26.61 20.64 9.45
CA LEU A 211 -25.90 21.89 9.14
C LEU A 211 -24.96 22.36 10.27
N GLU A 212 -25.32 22.13 11.54
CA GLU A 212 -24.48 22.45 12.70
C GLU A 212 -23.25 21.55 12.88
N TRP A 213 -23.15 20.46 12.10
CA TRP A 213 -22.05 19.50 12.15
C TRP A 213 -20.95 19.78 11.13
N ASP A 214 -21.09 20.83 10.32
CA ASP A 214 -20.14 21.23 9.26
C ASP A 214 -18.67 21.18 9.71
N HIS A 215 -18.27 21.86 10.79
CA HIS A 215 -16.89 21.87 11.25
C HIS A 215 -16.38 20.50 11.70
N ARG A 216 -17.24 19.68 12.33
CA ARG A 216 -16.85 18.33 12.78
C ARG A 216 -16.67 17.39 11.60
N LEU A 217 -17.57 17.48 10.62
CA LEU A 217 -17.49 16.71 9.38
C LEU A 217 -16.28 17.15 8.55
N ALA A 218 -16.00 18.45 8.48
CA ALA A 218 -14.81 18.98 7.82
C ALA A 218 -13.52 18.45 8.46
N GLN A 219 -13.40 18.50 9.79
CA GLN A 219 -12.26 17.94 10.51
C GLN A 219 -12.09 16.44 10.27
N LEU A 220 -13.18 15.68 10.29
CA LEU A 220 -13.15 14.25 10.01
C LEU A 220 -12.69 13.97 8.57
N THR A 221 -13.25 14.69 7.60
CA THR A 221 -12.88 14.57 6.18
C THR A 221 -11.40 14.92 5.98
N HIS A 222 -10.94 16.02 6.57
CA HIS A 222 -9.53 16.42 6.52
C HIS A 222 -8.61 15.34 7.11
N LEU A 223 -8.96 14.79 8.28
CA LEU A 223 -8.20 13.70 8.90
C LEU A 223 -8.15 12.44 8.03
N ILE A 224 -9.27 12.06 7.39
CA ILE A 224 -9.30 10.92 6.46
C ILE A 224 -8.34 11.17 5.30
N GLY A 225 -8.35 12.37 4.73
CA GLY A 225 -7.44 12.76 3.66
C GLY A 225 -5.96 12.67 4.08
N ILE A 226 -5.61 13.17 5.27
CA ILE A 226 -4.27 13.03 5.86
C ILE A 226 -3.88 11.55 5.96
N LEU A 227 -4.76 10.70 6.51
CA LEU A 227 -4.47 9.27 6.69
C LEU A 227 -4.26 8.54 5.36
N LEU A 228 -5.04 8.88 4.33
CA LEU A 228 -4.84 8.34 2.97
C LEU A 228 -3.49 8.75 2.40
N MET A 229 -3.10 10.02 2.59
CA MET A 229 -1.83 10.55 2.11
C MET A 229 -0.63 9.94 2.82
N LEU A 230 -0.70 9.79 4.15
CA LEU A 230 0.31 9.05 4.92
C LEU A 230 0.39 7.58 4.48
N GLY A 231 -0.76 6.95 4.21
CA GLY A 231 -0.83 5.61 3.64
C GLY A 231 -0.11 5.50 2.29
N SER A 232 -0.28 6.50 1.43
CA SER A 232 0.45 6.61 0.16
C SER A 232 1.96 6.71 0.36
N PHE A 233 2.44 7.56 1.28
CA PHE A 233 3.87 7.69 1.56
C PHE A 233 4.50 6.39 2.05
N LEU A 234 3.82 5.70 2.98
CA LEU A 234 4.27 4.41 3.49
C LEU A 234 4.33 3.37 2.37
N TRP A 235 3.31 3.33 1.51
CA TRP A 235 3.23 2.37 0.41
C TRP A 235 4.29 2.64 -0.67
N GLY A 236 4.37 3.88 -1.18
CA GLY A 236 5.36 4.28 -2.19
C GLY A 236 6.80 4.14 -1.69
N GLY A 237 7.06 4.53 -0.43
CA GLY A 237 8.38 4.39 0.20
C GLY A 237 8.81 2.93 0.36
N MET A 238 7.88 2.04 0.73
CA MET A 238 8.14 0.59 0.79
C MET A 238 8.48 0.01 -0.59
N LEU A 239 7.78 0.43 -1.65
CA LEU A 239 8.04 -0.01 -3.02
C LEU A 239 9.40 0.48 -3.52
N LEU A 240 9.76 1.74 -3.25
CA LEU A 240 11.07 2.28 -3.58
C LEU A 240 12.20 1.57 -2.86
N LEU A 241 12.04 1.28 -1.56
CA LEU A 241 13.03 0.53 -0.80
C LEU A 241 13.25 -0.88 -1.37
N ARG A 242 12.18 -1.53 -1.86
CA ARG A 242 12.28 -2.82 -2.55
C ARG A 242 12.99 -2.70 -3.89
N HIS A 243 12.66 -1.68 -4.68
CA HIS A 243 13.33 -1.41 -5.95
C HIS A 243 14.84 -1.18 -5.75
N TYR A 244 15.22 -0.38 -4.75
CA TYR A 244 16.61 -0.15 -4.38
C TYR A 244 17.35 -1.47 -4.04
N ARG A 245 16.73 -2.36 -3.27
CA ARG A 245 17.32 -3.68 -2.94
C ARG A 245 17.54 -4.57 -4.16
N ARG A 246 16.64 -4.50 -5.15
CA ARG A 246 16.77 -5.24 -6.42
C ARG A 246 17.93 -4.70 -7.26
N LEU A 247 18.17 -3.38 -7.24
CA LEU A 247 19.30 -2.76 -7.93
C LEU A 247 20.66 -3.10 -7.30
N SER A 248 20.69 -3.34 -5.99
CA SER A 248 21.91 -3.69 -5.25
C SER A 248 22.28 -5.18 -5.27
N THR A 249 21.46 -6.02 -5.89
CA THR A 249 21.67 -7.48 -5.99
C THR A 249 22.17 -7.83 -7.38
#